data_AF-A0A2E7UUT1-F1
#
_entry.id   AF-A0A2E7UUT1-F1
#
_cell.length_a   1.000
_cell.length_b   1.000
_cell.length_c   1.000
_cell.angle_alpha   90.00
_cell.angle_beta   90.00
_cell.angle_gamma   90.00
#
_symmetry.space_group_name_H-M   'P 1'
#
loop_
_entity.id
_entity.type
_entity.pdbx_description
1 polymer ?
#
loop_
_entity_poly.entity_id
_entity_poly.type
_entity_poly.pdbx_seq_one_letter_code
_entity_poly.pdbx_strand_id
1 'polypeptide(L)'
;MRGLPDSGETLLNIHDIDSNAPSRQLVRVLRNQPDRMGDEDVMPESVLWRAYCELRRRGDERAANHFIRSMRTLHRRRAMANTRLSVTDTWPNEHKLVDDPLLGELWKAYKRCIQAQRTGPAAQLLNDIAAQLSVV
;
A
#
# COMPACT_ATOMS: atom_id res chain seq x y z
N MET A 1 20.05 -13.38 -37.32
CA MET A 1 19.33 -14.13 -36.27
C MET A 1 19.99 -13.89 -34.92
N ARG A 2 19.32 -13.17 -34.02
CA ARG A 2 19.49 -13.26 -32.55
C ARG A 2 18.24 -12.66 -31.95
N GLY A 3 17.43 -13.50 -31.30
CA GLY A 3 16.20 -13.09 -30.63
C GLY A 3 16.51 -12.21 -29.44
N LEU A 4 15.79 -11.10 -29.34
CA LEU A 4 15.67 -10.32 -28.11
C LEU A 4 14.49 -10.89 -27.31
N PRO A 5 14.59 -10.95 -25.97
CA PRO A 5 13.62 -11.63 -25.14
C PRO A 5 12.27 -10.92 -25.16
N ASP A 6 11.27 -11.71 -25.52
CA ASP A 6 9.86 -11.53 -25.21
C ASP A 6 9.67 -11.56 -23.68
N SER A 7 9.30 -10.43 -23.10
CA SER A 7 8.60 -10.31 -21.82
C SER A 7 8.25 -8.84 -21.64
N GLY A 8 7.06 -8.46 -22.09
CA GLY A 8 6.40 -7.25 -21.64
C GLY A 8 6.13 -7.35 -20.14
N GLU A 9 7.14 -7.08 -19.31
CA GLU A 9 6.89 -6.55 -17.98
C GLU A 9 6.34 -5.15 -18.20
N THR A 10 5.02 -5.06 -18.35
CA THR A 10 4.31 -3.81 -18.11
C THR A 10 4.65 -3.43 -16.68
N LEU A 11 5.69 -2.59 -16.54
CA LEU A 11 5.93 -1.79 -15.36
C LEU A 11 4.56 -1.19 -15.05
N LEU A 12 3.95 -1.66 -13.96
CA LEU A 12 2.80 -0.97 -13.40
C LEU A 12 3.21 0.49 -13.37
N ASN A 13 2.50 1.33 -14.12
CA ASN A 13 2.74 2.74 -14.06
C ASN A 13 2.34 3.13 -12.64
N ILE A 14 3.33 3.21 -11.76
CA ILE A 14 3.20 3.25 -10.29
C ILE A 14 2.35 4.44 -9.83
N HIS A 15 2.22 5.44 -10.71
CA HIS A 15 1.40 6.64 -10.56
C HIS A 15 -0.11 6.40 -10.58
N ASP A 16 -0.59 5.21 -10.95
CA ASP A 16 -1.97 4.80 -10.70
C ASP A 16 -2.05 3.27 -10.61
N ILE A 17 -2.69 2.74 -9.57
CA ILE A 17 -3.05 1.31 -9.58
C ILE A 17 -4.07 1.16 -10.71
N ASP A 18 -3.64 0.59 -11.83
CA ASP A 18 -4.54 0.24 -12.93
C ASP A 18 -5.63 -0.69 -12.37
N SER A 19 -6.85 -0.17 -12.26
CA SER A 19 -7.99 -0.93 -11.75
C SER A 19 -8.42 -2.04 -12.70
N ASN A 20 -7.87 -2.08 -13.93
CA ASN A 20 -8.01 -3.21 -14.86
C ASN A 20 -6.90 -4.25 -14.69
N ALA A 21 -5.88 -4.00 -13.86
CA ALA A 21 -4.80 -4.95 -13.64
C ALA A 21 -5.35 -6.28 -13.09
N PRO A 22 -4.85 -7.44 -13.54
CA PRO A 22 -5.25 -8.74 -13.01
C PRO A 22 -5.03 -8.85 -11.49
N SER A 23 -5.93 -9.53 -10.77
CA SER A 23 -5.83 -9.65 -9.30
C SER A 23 -4.48 -10.25 -8.84
N ARG A 24 -3.91 -11.17 -9.63
CA ARG A 24 -2.57 -11.73 -9.36
C ARG A 24 -1.47 -10.67 -9.33
N GLN A 25 -1.58 -9.66 -10.19
CA GLN A 25 -0.63 -8.55 -10.24
C GLN A 25 -0.79 -7.64 -9.02
N LEU A 26 -2.02 -7.36 -8.58
CA LEU A 26 -2.30 -6.61 -7.34
C LEU A 26 -1.80 -7.36 -6.09
N VAL A 27 -1.96 -8.68 -6.04
CA VAL A 27 -1.37 -9.50 -4.95
C VAL A 27 0.16 -9.44 -5.01
N ARG A 28 0.76 -9.41 -6.21
CA ARG A 28 2.22 -9.25 -6.39
C ARG A 28 2.69 -7.87 -5.90
N VAL A 29 1.92 -6.81 -6.14
CA VAL A 29 2.15 -5.47 -5.56
C VAL A 29 2.15 -5.57 -4.05
N LEU A 30 1.09 -6.09 -3.43
CA LEU A 30 1.04 -6.24 -1.97
C LEU A 30 2.25 -7.01 -1.46
N ARG A 31 2.61 -8.14 -2.06
CA ARG A 31 3.69 -8.99 -1.55
C ARG A 31 5.11 -8.46 -1.77
N ASN A 32 5.35 -7.70 -2.84
CA ASN A 32 6.72 -7.36 -3.28
C ASN A 32 7.02 -5.86 -3.30
N GLN A 33 6.03 -4.99 -3.13
CA GLN A 33 6.27 -3.54 -3.08
C GLN A 33 7.22 -3.07 -1.99
N PRO A 34 7.22 -3.67 -0.77
CA PRO A 34 8.14 -3.23 0.28
C PRO A 34 9.62 -3.36 -0.10
N ASP A 35 9.97 -4.01 -1.21
CA ASP A 35 11.37 -4.22 -1.63
C ASP A 35 11.71 -3.56 -2.98
N ARG A 36 10.72 -3.09 -3.77
CA ARG A 36 10.91 -2.83 -5.20
C ARG A 36 10.81 -1.38 -5.65
N MET A 37 10.49 -0.42 -4.79
CA MET A 37 10.19 0.94 -5.25
C MET A 37 11.05 2.02 -4.61
N GLY A 38 11.79 2.68 -5.51
CA GLY A 38 12.47 3.95 -5.36
C GLY A 38 11.95 4.96 -6.38
N ASP A 39 10.64 4.92 -6.68
CA ASP A 39 10.00 6.00 -7.41
C ASP A 39 9.70 7.12 -6.40
N GLU A 40 10.39 8.25 -6.54
CA GLU A 40 10.47 9.29 -5.49
C GLU A 40 9.14 10.05 -5.31
N ASP A 41 8.19 9.88 -6.22
CA ASP A 41 7.02 10.74 -6.33
C ASP A 41 5.77 10.23 -5.61
N VAL A 42 5.76 8.99 -5.14
CA VAL A 42 4.55 8.37 -4.60
C VAL A 42 4.80 7.65 -3.28
N MET A 43 3.95 7.92 -2.29
CA MET A 43 3.93 7.23 -1.01
C MET A 43 3.59 5.72 -1.18
N PRO A 44 4.50 4.79 -0.83
CA PRO A 44 4.27 3.34 -0.99
C PRO A 44 3.07 2.83 -0.19
N GLU A 45 2.77 3.44 0.95
CA GLU A 45 1.58 3.14 1.77
C GLU A 45 0.30 3.27 0.94
N SER A 46 0.17 4.34 0.15
CA SER A 46 -0.99 4.60 -0.69
C SER A 46 -1.15 3.58 -1.82
N VAL A 47 -0.03 3.13 -2.40
CA VAL A 47 -0.08 2.09 -3.43
C VAL A 47 -0.56 0.76 -2.84
N LEU A 48 -0.06 0.38 -1.65
CA LEU A 48 -0.55 -0.80 -0.94
C LEU A 48 -2.04 -0.69 -0.59
N TRP A 49 -2.49 0.49 -0.16
CA TRP A 49 -3.89 0.74 0.18
C TRP A 49 -4.84 0.60 -1.00
N ARG A 50 -4.51 1.23 -2.12
CA ARG A 50 -5.31 1.14 -3.35
C ARG A 50 -5.36 -0.29 -3.89
N ALA A 51 -4.24 -1.02 -3.87
CA ALA A 51 -4.20 -2.45 -4.22
C ALA A 51 -5.12 -3.29 -3.32
N TYR A 52 -5.09 -3.03 -2.02
CA TYR A 52 -5.97 -3.67 -1.04
C TYR A 52 -7.45 -3.37 -1.32
N CYS A 53 -7.82 -2.11 -1.50
CA CYS A 53 -9.20 -1.70 -1.75
C CYS A 53 -9.75 -2.36 -3.02
N GLU A 54 -8.96 -2.37 -4.09
CA GLU A 54 -9.36 -2.99 -5.36
C GLU A 54 -9.52 -4.51 -5.24
N LEU A 55 -8.63 -5.20 -4.51
CA LEU A 55 -8.78 -6.63 -4.24
C LEU A 55 -10.02 -6.94 -3.38
N ARG A 56 -10.31 -6.12 -2.37
CA ARG A 56 -11.53 -6.26 -1.56
C ARG A 56 -12.80 -6.03 -2.37
N ARG A 57 -12.81 -5.02 -3.24
CA ARG A 57 -13.92 -4.74 -4.16
C ARG A 57 -14.21 -5.93 -5.09
N ARG A 58 -13.19 -6.72 -5.41
CA ARG A 58 -13.29 -7.96 -6.20
C ARG A 58 -13.65 -9.20 -5.38
N GLY A 59 -13.85 -9.07 -4.07
CA GLY A 59 -14.20 -10.17 -3.17
C GLY A 59 -13.02 -11.01 -2.68
N ASP A 60 -11.78 -10.53 -2.78
CA ASP A 60 -10.62 -11.26 -2.23
C ASP A 60 -10.54 -11.11 -0.70
N GLU A 61 -10.95 -12.16 0.02
CA GLU A 61 -10.90 -12.24 1.48
C GLU A 61 -9.47 -12.24 2.04
N ARG A 62 -8.48 -12.65 1.23
CA ARG A 62 -7.07 -12.73 1.67
C ARG A 62 -6.35 -11.39 1.56
N ALA A 63 -6.97 -10.39 0.93
CA ALA A 63 -6.38 -9.07 0.70
C ALA A 63 -5.93 -8.40 2.01
N ALA A 64 -6.73 -8.51 3.08
CA ALA A 64 -6.40 -7.92 4.39
C ALA A 64 -5.10 -8.51 4.97
N ASN A 65 -4.95 -9.83 4.92
CA ASN A 65 -3.74 -10.52 5.40
C ASN A 65 -2.49 -10.10 4.63
N HIS A 66 -2.59 -10.01 3.30
CA HIS A 66 -1.48 -9.54 2.45
C HIS A 66 -1.14 -8.08 2.74
N PHE A 67 -2.15 -7.22 2.85
CA PHE A 67 -1.98 -5.81 3.13
C PHE A 67 -1.30 -5.55 4.48
N ILE A 68 -1.82 -6.12 5.57
CA ILE A 68 -1.26 -5.90 6.92
C ILE A 68 0.17 -6.40 7.03
N ARG A 69 0.48 -7.56 6.43
CA ARG A 69 1.85 -8.08 6.39
C ARG A 69 2.81 -7.09 5.74
N SER A 70 2.42 -6.53 4.61
CA SER A 70 3.27 -5.61 3.85
C SER A 70 3.38 -4.24 4.49
N MET A 71 2.29 -3.72 5.07
CA MET A 71 2.31 -2.49 5.85
C MET A 71 3.22 -2.61 7.08
N ARG A 72 3.23 -3.76 7.78
CA ARG A 72 4.15 -3.99 8.91
C ARG A 72 5.61 -3.97 8.46
N THR A 73 5.94 -4.59 7.33
CA THR A 73 7.29 -4.54 6.75
C THR A 73 7.66 -3.11 6.38
N LEU A 74 6.79 -2.40 5.66
CA LEU A 74 7.01 -1.02 5.24
C LEU A 74 7.19 -0.08 6.45
N HIS A 75 6.34 -0.22 7.47
CA HIS A 75 6.41 0.59 8.68
C HIS A 75 7.73 0.37 9.44
N ARG A 76 8.23 -0.87 9.52
CA ARG A 76 9.57 -1.12 10.09
C ARG A 76 10.66 -0.39 9.32
N ARG A 77 10.59 -0.34 7.99
CA ARG A 77 11.52 0.45 7.17
C ARG A 77 11.38 1.95 7.43
N ARG A 78 10.17 2.46 7.67
CA ARG A 78 9.92 3.86 8.06
C ARG A 78 10.54 4.22 9.40
N ALA A 79 10.55 3.29 10.34
CA ALA A 79 11.16 3.49 11.66
C ALA A 79 12.71 3.51 11.63
N MET A 80 13.33 3.14 10.51
CA MET A 80 14.79 3.21 10.35
C MET A 80 15.21 4.62 9.94
N ALA A 81 16.28 5.14 10.55
CA ALA A 81 16.71 6.54 10.43
C ALA A 81 17.17 6.98 9.01
N ASN A 82 17.35 6.06 8.05
CA ASN A 82 17.91 6.38 6.72
C ASN A 82 17.08 5.75 5.58
N THR A 83 15.77 5.96 5.63
CA THR A 83 14.87 5.44 4.59
C THR A 83 14.68 6.47 3.47
N ARG A 84 14.89 6.06 2.21
CA ARG A 84 14.62 6.89 1.01
C ARG A 84 13.18 6.77 0.50
N LEU A 85 12.26 6.35 1.38
CA LEU A 85 10.87 6.14 1.00
C LEU A 85 10.14 7.49 0.91
N SER A 86 9.49 7.75 -0.22
CA SER A 86 8.72 8.99 -0.41
C SER A 86 7.59 9.13 0.60
N VAL A 87 7.41 10.31 1.18
CA VAL A 87 6.24 10.66 2.02
C VAL A 87 5.23 11.54 1.27
N THR A 88 5.45 11.73 -0.03
CA THR A 88 4.61 12.56 -0.89
C THR A 88 3.27 11.86 -1.10
N ASP A 89 2.20 12.41 -0.52
CA ASP A 89 0.85 11.89 -0.64
C ASP A 89 0.15 12.55 -1.83
N THR A 90 0.27 11.93 -3.00
CA THR A 90 -0.44 12.34 -4.22
C THR A 90 -1.93 11.98 -4.19
N TRP A 91 -2.38 11.17 -3.22
CA TRP A 91 -3.77 10.72 -3.09
C TRP A 91 -4.36 10.98 -1.68
N PRO A 92 -4.59 12.26 -1.32
CA PRO A 92 -5.08 12.62 0.02
C PRO A 92 -6.48 12.04 0.33
N ASN A 93 -7.28 11.75 -0.69
CA ASN A 93 -8.68 11.33 -0.55
C ASN A 93 -8.91 9.81 -0.64
N GLU A 94 -7.88 8.98 -0.77
CA GLU A 94 -8.03 7.53 -0.93
C GLU A 94 -8.61 6.81 0.30
N HIS A 95 -8.63 7.48 1.46
CA HIS A 95 -9.32 7.00 2.66
C HIS A 95 -10.82 6.79 2.45
N LYS A 96 -11.40 7.41 1.40
CA LYS A 96 -12.81 7.27 1.01
C LYS A 96 -13.08 6.05 0.12
N LEU A 97 -12.05 5.26 -0.22
CA LEU A 97 -12.20 4.06 -1.06
C LEU A 97 -12.81 2.87 -0.30
N VAL A 98 -12.90 2.96 1.02
CA VAL A 98 -13.52 1.94 1.88
C VAL A 98 -14.88 2.45 2.35
N ASP A 99 -15.83 1.52 2.49
CA ASP A 99 -17.17 1.83 2.99
C ASP A 99 -17.20 2.09 4.50
N ASP A 100 -16.26 1.50 5.24
CA ASP A 100 -16.12 1.67 6.69
C ASP A 100 -15.49 3.04 7.01
N PRO A 101 -16.26 3.99 7.60
CA PRO A 101 -15.76 5.34 7.88
C PRO A 101 -14.66 5.37 8.93
N LEU A 102 -14.71 4.46 9.92
CA LEU A 102 -13.70 4.39 10.97
C LEU A 102 -12.38 3.92 10.37
N LEU A 103 -12.42 2.87 9.55
CA LEU A 103 -11.25 2.38 8.84
C LEU A 103 -10.62 3.47 7.96
N GLY A 104 -11.44 4.24 7.25
CA GLY A 104 -10.98 5.38 6.44
C GLY A 104 -10.26 6.44 7.27
N GLU A 105 -10.83 6.88 8.40
CA GLU A 105 -10.18 7.89 9.26
C GLU A 105 -8.91 7.36 9.95
N LEU A 106 -8.86 6.08 10.33
CA LEU A 106 -7.64 5.44 10.82
C LEU A 106 -6.54 5.46 9.77
N TRP A 107 -6.86 5.12 8.51
CA TRP A 107 -5.89 5.16 7.40
C TRP A 107 -5.32 6.56 7.18
N LYS A 108 -6.19 7.56 7.13
CA LYS A 108 -5.82 8.96 6.97
C LYS A 108 -4.94 9.47 8.11
N ALA A 109 -5.26 9.12 9.36
CA ALA A 109 -4.46 9.44 10.52
C ALA A 109 -3.07 8.77 10.45
N TYR A 110 -3.02 7.51 9.99
CA TYR A 110 -1.78 6.78 9.81
C TYR A 110 -0.87 7.48 8.80
N LYS A 111 -1.39 7.83 7.60
CA LYS A 111 -0.60 8.54 6.58
C LYS A 111 -0.05 9.87 7.10
N ARG A 112 -0.87 10.67 7.80
CA ARG A 112 -0.42 11.92 8.42
C ARG A 112 0.73 11.72 9.40
N CYS A 113 0.70 10.65 10.18
CA CYS A 113 1.81 10.33 11.08
C CYS A 113 3.09 9.99 10.31
N ILE A 114 3.00 9.24 9.21
CA ILE A 114 4.16 8.94 8.36
C ILE A 114 4.73 10.20 7.71
N GLN A 115 3.87 11.09 7.19
CA GLN A 115 4.29 12.38 6.63
C GLN A 115 5.01 13.26 7.65
N ALA A 116 4.53 13.25 8.90
CA ALA A 116 5.14 13.97 10.01
C ALA A 116 6.31 13.21 10.67
N GLN A 117 6.74 12.07 10.13
CA GLN A 117 7.80 11.21 10.68
C GLN A 117 7.54 10.74 12.12
N ARG A 118 6.26 10.64 12.53
CA ARG A 118 5.82 10.19 13.85
C ARG A 118 5.54 8.68 13.83
N THR A 119 6.61 7.88 13.78
CA THR A 119 6.51 6.42 13.62
C THR A 119 5.90 5.71 14.84
N GLY A 120 6.10 6.22 16.05
CA GLY A 120 5.48 5.67 17.27
C GLY A 120 3.95 5.68 17.23
N PRO A 121 3.29 6.84 17.10
CA PRO A 121 1.84 6.93 16.93
C PRO A 121 1.32 6.17 15.70
N ALA A 122 2.06 6.19 14.59
CA ALA A 122 1.71 5.41 13.40
C ALA A 122 1.68 3.89 13.66
N ALA A 123 2.54 3.37 14.53
CA ALA A 123 2.53 1.95 14.89
C ALA A 123 1.23 1.55 15.59
N GLN A 124 0.72 2.41 16.49
CA GLN A 124 -0.56 2.18 17.16
C GLN A 124 -1.71 2.17 16.15
N LEU A 125 -1.79 3.18 15.29
CA LEU A 125 -2.81 3.25 14.25
C LEU A 125 -2.78 2.05 13.31
N LEU A 126 -1.58 1.53 12.98
CA LEU A 126 -1.46 0.31 12.18
C LEU A 126 -2.01 -0.94 12.90
N ASN A 127 -1.88 -1.02 14.22
CA ASN A 127 -2.49 -2.10 15.00
C ASN A 127 -4.01 -1.95 15.04
N ASP A 128 -4.53 -0.73 15.16
CA ASP A 128 -5.97 -0.46 15.17
C ASP A 128 -6.59 -0.78 13.81
N ILE A 129 -5.92 -0.42 12.71
CA ILE A 129 -6.30 -0.82 11.34
C ILE A 129 -6.30 -2.35 11.22
N ALA A 130 -5.26 -3.02 11.71
CA ALA A 130 -5.18 -4.49 11.65
C ALA A 130 -6.32 -5.16 12.44
N ALA A 131 -6.69 -4.61 13.60
CA ALA A 131 -7.82 -5.09 14.38
C ALA A 131 -9.13 -4.90 13.62
N GLN A 132 -9.38 -3.71 13.07
CA GLN A 132 -10.58 -3.42 12.28
C GLN A 132 -10.72 -4.36 11.07
N LEU A 133 -9.62 -4.65 10.38
CA LEU A 133 -9.59 -5.56 9.23
C LEU A 133 -9.72 -7.05 9.59
N SER A 134 -9.50 -7.43 10.86
CA SER A 134 -9.62 -8.82 11.32
C SER A 134 -11.04 -9.18 11.80
N VAL A 135 -11.91 -8.19 11.95
CA VAL A 135 -13.32 -8.36 12.37
C VAL A 135 -14.23 -8.65 11.16
N VAL A 136 -13.70 -8.56 9.93
CA VAL A 136 -14.43 -8.69 8.66
C VAL A 136 -14.17 -10.03 7.98
#